data_AF-A0A0G0DHC8-F1
#
_entry.id   AF-A0A0G0DHC8-F1
#
_cell.length_a   1.000
_cell.length_b   1.000
_cell.length_c   1.000
_cell.angle_alpha   90.00
_cell.angle_beta   90.00
_cell.angle_gamma   90.00
#
_symmetry.space_group_name_H-M   'P 1'
#
loop_
_entity.id
_entity.type
_entity.pdbx_description
1 polymer ?
#
loop_
_entity_poly.entity_id
_entity_poly.type
_entity_poly.pdbx_seq_one_letter_code
_entity_poly.pdbx_strand_id
1 'polypeptide(L)' 'MFTDPVKNLKAFDLRENMIVADLGAGSGFYAIPAARMVPMGKVYAIEIQKDFLITIKNKAAER' A
#
# COMPACT_ATOMS: atom_id res chain seq x y z
N MET A 1 -4.91 -20.30 3.34
CA MET A 1 -4.04 -19.95 2.19
C MET A 1 -3.88 -18.44 2.22
N PHE A 2 -2.70 -17.91 2.56
CA PHE A 2 -2.46 -16.45 2.54
C PHE A 2 -2.06 -16.03 1.14
N THR A 3 -2.47 -14.82 0.74
CA THR A 3 -2.17 -14.25 -0.58
C THR A 3 -0.81 -13.53 -0.57
N ASP A 4 -0.24 -13.27 -1.75
CA ASP A 4 1.00 -12.49 -1.91
C ASP A 4 0.64 -11.13 -2.56
N PRO A 5 0.87 -10.01 -1.85
CA PRO A 5 0.44 -8.71 -2.34
C PRO A 5 1.22 -8.27 -3.58
N VAL A 6 2.51 -8.58 -3.67
CA VAL A 6 3.36 -8.21 -4.81
C VAL A 6 2.91 -8.95 -6.06
N LYS A 7 2.59 -10.25 -5.93
CA LYS A 7 2.08 -11.04 -7.06
C LYS A 7 0.76 -10.48 -7.60
N ASN A 8 -0.16 -10.10 -6.72
CA ASN A 8 -1.46 -9.57 -7.14
C ASN A 8 -1.32 -8.16 -7.76
N LEU A 9 -0.49 -7.30 -7.18
CA LEU A 9 -0.29 -5.93 -7.70
C LEU A 9 0.30 -5.90 -9.11
N LYS A 10 1.08 -6.90 -9.51
CA LYS A 10 1.58 -7.03 -10.88
C LYS A 10 0.48 -7.15 -11.93
N ALA A 11 -0.72 -7.63 -11.57
CA ALA A 11 -1.84 -7.70 -12.50
C ALA A 11 -2.45 -6.33 -12.83
N PHE A 12 -2.12 -5.28 -12.05
CA PHE A 12 -2.67 -3.94 -12.22
C PHE A 12 -1.80 -3.01 -13.08
N ASP A 13 -0.63 -3.47 -13.55
CA ASP A 13 0.32 -2.68 -14.37
C ASP A 13 0.60 -1.27 -13.79
N LEU A 14 0.86 -1.21 -12.48
CA LEU A 14 1.18 0.04 -11.81
C LEU A 14 2.46 0.65 -12.39
N ARG A 15 2.40 1.96 -12.67
CA ARG A 15 3.53 2.74 -13.21
C ARG A 15 4.07 3.68 -12.15
N GLU A 16 5.35 4.02 -12.27
CA GLU A 16 6.10 4.70 -11.21
C GLU A 16 5.49 6.02 -10.73
N ASN A 17 4.73 6.71 -11.58
CA ASN A 17 4.12 8.02 -11.31
C ASN A 17 2.61 7.97 -10.99
N MET A 18 2.02 6.78 -10.83
CA MET A 18 0.59 6.65 -10.57
C MET A 18 0.19 7.08 -9.15
N ILE A 19 -1.03 7.58 -9.02
CA ILE A 19 -1.69 7.80 -7.74
C ILE A 19 -2.60 6.59 -7.47
N VAL A 20 -2.42 5.94 -6.33
CA VAL A 20 -3.16 4.73 -5.93
C VAL A 20 -3.93 4.99 -4.65
N ALA A 21 -5.17 4.51 -4.57
CA ALA A 21 -5.95 4.48 -3.34
C ALA A 21 -6.16 3.02 -2.91
N ASP A 22 -5.72 2.68 -1.70
CA ASP A 22 -5.95 1.38 -1.06
C ASP A 22 -7.10 1.52 -0.05
N LEU A 23 -8.29 1.07 -0.44
CA LEU A 23 -9.53 1.23 0.34
C LEU A 23 -9.69 0.04 1.29
N GLY A 24 -9.64 0.31 2.60
CA GLY A 24 -9.58 -0.75 3.62
C GLY A 24 -8.17 -1.30 3.76
N ALA A 25 -7.20 -0.40 3.92
CA ALA A 25 -5.77 -0.74 3.88
C ALA A 25 -5.32 -1.69 5.01
N GLY A 26 -6.11 -1.83 6.09
CA GLY A 26 -5.79 -2.71 7.21
C GLY A 26 -4.38 -2.43 7.74
N SER A 27 -3.55 -3.47 7.88
CA SER A 27 -2.16 -3.29 8.36
C SER A 27 -1.17 -2.73 7.31
N GLY A 28 -1.65 -2.26 6.15
CA GLY A 28 -0.85 -1.76 5.03
C GLY A 28 -0.40 -2.85 4.07
N PHE A 29 -1.12 -3.96 3.99
CA PHE A 29 -0.71 -5.16 3.27
C PHE A 29 -0.50 -4.93 1.76
N TYR A 30 -1.37 -4.13 1.12
CA TYR A 30 -1.20 -3.71 -0.28
C TYR A 30 -0.59 -2.32 -0.40
N ALA A 31 -0.96 -1.38 0.48
CA ALA A 31 -0.44 -0.01 0.45
C ALA A 31 1.10 0.07 0.44
N ILE A 32 1.79 -0.70 1.30
CA ILE A 32 3.26 -0.60 1.41
C ILE A 32 3.96 -1.15 0.15
N PRO A 33 3.64 -2.37 -0.34
CA PRO A 33 4.19 -2.83 -1.61
C PRO A 33 3.82 -1.94 -2.81
N ALA A 34 2.58 -1.44 -2.87
CA ALA A 34 2.16 -0.52 -3.94
C ALA A 34 3.00 0.76 -3.93
N ALA A 35 3.28 1.33 -2.75
CA ALA A 35 4.11 2.53 -2.63
C ALA A 35 5.54 2.33 -3.16
N ARG A 36 6.09 1.12 -3.00
CA ARG A 36 7.40 0.75 -3.57
C ARG A 36 7.36 0.62 -5.10
N MET A 37 6.21 0.29 -5.68
CA MET A 37 6.02 0.19 -7.13
C MET A 37 5.75 1.54 -7.79
N VAL A 38 5.30 2.55 -7.02
CA VAL A 38 5.00 3.91 -7.52
C VAL A 38 5.89 4.98 -6.87
N PRO A 39 7.24 4.89 -6.99
CA PRO A 39 8.18 5.75 -6.25
C PRO A 39 8.10 7.24 -6.61
N MET A 40 7.60 7.58 -7.81
CA MET A 40 7.38 8.95 -8.26
C MET A 40 5.91 9.39 -8.11
N GLY A 41 5.06 8.48 -7.63
CA GLY A 41 3.64 8.66 -7.46
C GLY A 41 3.25 8.87 -6.00
N LYS A 42 2.03 8.45 -5.65
CA LYS A 42 1.53 8.55 -4.27
C LYS A 42 0.52 7.47 -3.98
N VAL A 43 0.61 6.86 -2.79
CA VAL A 43 -0.37 5.91 -2.30
C VAL A 43 -1.14 6.52 -1.12
N TYR A 44 -2.46 6.49 -1.22
CA TYR A 44 -3.37 6.84 -0.14
C TYR A 44 -3.91 5.56 0.50
N ALA A 45 -3.38 5.20 1.66
CA ALA A 45 -3.90 4.12 2.48
C ALA A 45 -5.10 4.63 3.29
N ILE A 46 -6.30 4.15 2.97
CA ILE A 46 -7.55 4.62 3.56
C ILE A 46 -8.07 3.54 4.51
N GLU A 47 -8.14 3.86 5.79
CA GLU A 47 -8.55 2.95 6.85
C GLU A 47 -9.24 3.74 7.97
N ILE A 48 -10.30 3.17 8.56
CA ILE A 48 -11.09 3.83 9.62
C ILE A 48 -10.54 3.50 11.01
N GLN A 49 -9.89 2.34 11.17
CA GLN A 49 -9.33 1.89 12.44
C GLN A 49 -8.00 2.60 12.71
N LYS A 50 -7.97 3.44 13.75
CA LYS A 50 -6.81 4.29 14.07
C LYS A 50 -5.52 3.49 14.35
N ASP A 51 -5.62 2.34 14.99
CA ASP A 51 -4.46 1.50 15.33
C ASP A 51 -3.75 0.98 14.08
N PHE A 52 -4.53 0.69 13.03
CA PHE A 52 -3.98 0.31 11.73
C PHE A 52 -3.34 1.50 11.01
N LEU A 53 -3.90 2.70 11.09
CA LEU A 53 -3.26 3.91 10.55
C LEU A 53 -1.90 4.17 11.20
N ILE A 54 -1.77 3.98 12.52
CA ILE A 54 -0.48 4.07 13.24
C ILE A 54 0.49 3.02 12.71
N THR A 55 0.03 1.78 12.56
CA THR A 55 0.83 0.67 12.02
C THR A 55 1.32 0.97 10.60
N ILE A 56 0.44 1.42 9.70
CA ILE A 56 0.77 1.79 8.33
C ILE A 56 1.81 2.92 8.33
N LYS A 57 1.61 3.96 9.16
CA LYS A 57 2.51 5.10 9.24
C LYS A 57 3.92 4.69 9.68
N ASN A 58 4.02 3.79 10.66
CA ASN A 58 5.32 3.27 11.12
C ASN A 58 6.01 2.46 10.02
N LYS A 59 5.30 1.52 9.39
CA LYS A 59 5.84 0.73 8.26
C LYS A 59 6.25 1.58 7.07
N ALA A 60 5.53 2.67 6.78
CA ALA A 60 5.86 3.58 5.69
C ALA A 60 7.12 4.42 5.98
N ALA A 61 7.49 4.59 7.26
CA ALA A 61 8.70 5.28 7.66
C ALA A 61 9.93 4.36 7.73
N GLU A 62 9.72 3.05 7.89
CA GLU A 62 10.75 2.02 7.77
C GLU A 62 11.23 1.94 6.31
N ARG A 63 12.48 2.32 6.07
CA ARG A 63 13.11 2.27 4.74
C ARG A 63 13.61 0.87 4.41
#